data_AF-A0A5E4CRE3-F1
#
_entry.id   AF-A0A5E4CRE3-F1
#
_cell.length_a   1.000
_cell.length_b   1.000
_cell.length_c   1.000
_cell.angle_alpha   90.00
_cell.angle_beta   90.00
_cell.angle_gamma   90.00
#
_symmetry.space_group_name_H-M   'P 1'
#
loop_
_entity.id
_entity.type
_entity.pdbx_description
1 polymer ?
#
loop_
_entity_poly.entity_id
_entity_poly.type
_entity_poly.pdbx_seq_one_letter_code
_entity_poly.pdbx_strand_id
1 'polypeptide(L)' 'PSLPGLLIKEAKEVYEGEVTELTLCETENPVGSYGKTISHMIIGLKTAKGIKQIKGSLS' A
#
# COMPACT_ATOMS: atom_id res chain seq x y z
N PRO A 1 11.01 1.71 39.18
CA PRO A 1 10.95 0.86 37.97
C PRO A 1 10.24 1.59 36.82
N SER A 2 11.02 2.12 35.86
CA SER A 2 10.48 2.79 34.68
C SER A 2 9.87 1.78 33.72
N LEU A 3 8.63 2.02 33.29
CA LEU A 3 7.94 1.22 32.26
C LEU A 3 8.77 1.21 30.96
N PRO A 4 8.81 0.08 30.22
CA PRO A 4 9.51 0.03 28.94
C PRO A 4 8.85 1.03 27.97
N GLY A 5 9.67 1.95 27.45
CA GLY A 5 9.21 2.95 26.48
C GLY A 5 8.75 2.31 25.17
N LEU A 6 7.73 2.89 24.55
CA LEU A 6 7.26 2.48 23.24
C LEU A 6 8.32 2.81 22.18
N LEU A 7 8.85 1.79 21.51
CA LEU A 7 9.80 1.94 20.40
C LEU A 7 9.05 1.83 19.08
N ILE A 8 8.81 2.98 18.42
CA ILE A 8 8.23 3.02 17.08
C ILE A 8 9.38 2.93 16.08
N LYS A 9 9.36 1.91 15.21
CA LYS A 9 10.27 1.80 14.07
C LYS A 9 9.47 1.99 12.79
N GLU A 10 9.84 2.99 12.02
CA GLU A 10 9.32 3.16 10.66
C GLU A 10 10.05 2.20 9.72
N ALA A 11 9.30 1.52 8.86
CA ALA A 11 9.85 0.65 7.82
C ALA A 11 9.30 1.11 6.47
N LYS A 12 10.21 1.35 5.52
CA LYS A 12 9.87 1.66 4.14
C LYS A 12 10.14 0.44 3.27
N GLU A 13 9.11 -0.04 2.60
CA GLU A 13 9.26 -1.08 1.59
C GLU A 13 9.57 -0.43 0.23
N VAL A 14 10.65 -0.87 -0.41
CA VAL A 14 11.08 -0.39 -1.73
C VAL A 14 11.07 -1.55 -2.71
N TYR A 15 10.40 -1.35 -3.84
CA TYR A 15 10.27 -2.32 -4.90
C TYR A 15 10.82 -1.75 -6.20
N GLU A 16 11.60 -2.55 -6.94
CA GLU A 16 12.18 -2.18 -8.23
C GLU A 16 11.63 -3.08 -9.34
N GLY A 17 11.32 -2.49 -10.49
CA GLY A 17 10.79 -3.19 -11.66
C GLY A 17 10.07 -2.25 -12.62
N GLU A 18 9.77 -2.75 -13.81
CA GLU A 18 8.92 -2.08 -14.79
C GLU A 18 7.45 -2.24 -14.40
N VAL A 19 6.67 -1.16 -14.42
CA VAL A 19 5.23 -1.21 -14.12
C VAL A 19 4.48 -1.81 -15.31
N THR A 20 3.83 -2.95 -15.11
CA THR A 20 3.05 -3.63 -16.15
C THR A 20 1.54 -3.50 -15.95
N GLU A 21 1.09 -3.33 -14.70
CA GLU A 21 -0.33 -3.22 -14.36
C GLU A 21 -0.52 -2.20 -13.23
N LEU A 22 -1.62 -1.45 -13.27
CA LEU A 22 -1.96 -0.47 -12.24
C LEU A 22 -3.48 -0.35 -12.11
N THR A 23 -4.00 -0.78 -10.97
CA THR A 23 -5.45 -0.79 -10.69
C THR A 23 -5.73 -0.17 -9.33
N LEU A 24 -6.68 0.77 -9.28
CA LEU A 24 -7.14 1.42 -8.05
C LEU A 24 -8.29 0.62 -7.44
N CYS A 25 -8.23 0.35 -6.14
CA CYS A 25 -9.30 -0.31 -5.40
C CYS A 25 -10.03 0.67 -4.49
N GLU A 26 -11.32 0.80 -4.75
CA GLU A 26 -12.24 1.61 -3.99
C GLU A 26 -12.75 0.87 -2.74
N THR A 27 -13.08 1.63 -1.70
CA THR A 27 -13.75 1.17 -0.48
C THR A 27 -14.83 2.15 -0.09
N GLU A 28 -15.89 1.63 0.52
CA GLU A 28 -16.99 2.44 1.03
C GLU A 28 -16.49 3.32 2.18
N ASN A 29 -16.81 4.61 2.13
CA ASN A 29 -16.38 5.55 3.15
C ASN A 29 -17.26 5.37 4.40
N PRO A 30 -16.70 5.04 5.59
CA PRO A 30 -17.49 4.78 6.79
C PRO A 30 -18.26 6.01 7.30
N VAL A 31 -17.86 7.21 6.89
CA VAL A 31 -18.52 8.48 7.24
C VAL A 31 -19.42 8.87 6.07
N GLY A 32 -20.57 8.20 5.96
CA GLY A 32 -21.49 8.36 4.84
C GLY A 32 -21.80 9.81 4.54
N SER A 33 -21.35 10.29 3.38
CA SER A 33 -22.02 11.38 2.66
C SER A 33 -21.48 11.58 1.24
N TYR A 34 -20.20 11.36 0.93
CA TYR A 34 -19.75 11.50 -0.46
C TYR A 34 -18.58 10.58 -0.84
N GLY A 35 -18.82 9.81 -1.91
CA GLY A 35 -17.78 9.19 -2.74
C GLY A 35 -17.13 7.92 -2.18
N LYS A 36 -17.03 6.90 -3.02
CA LYS A 36 -16.10 5.80 -2.82
C LYS A 36 -14.70 6.38 -2.61
N THR A 37 -13.98 5.91 -1.59
CA THR A 37 -12.61 6.34 -1.31
C THR A 37 -11.65 5.32 -1.89
N ILE A 38 -10.60 5.77 -2.58
CA ILE A 38 -9.55 4.86 -3.03
C ILE A 38 -8.76 4.43 -1.80
N SER A 39 -8.79 3.14 -1.50
CA SER A 39 -8.14 2.58 -0.30
C SER A 39 -6.73 2.09 -0.58
N HIS A 40 -6.52 1.48 -1.73
CA HIS A 40 -5.24 0.90 -2.10
C HIS A 40 -5.14 0.77 -3.61
N MET A 41 -3.91 0.56 -4.07
CA MET A 41 -3.60 0.29 -5.47
C MET A 41 -2.97 -1.09 -5.57
N ILE A 42 -3.32 -1.82 -6.61
CA ILE A 42 -2.63 -3.04 -7.02
C ILE A 42 -1.70 -2.69 -8.17
N ILE A 43 -0.40 -2.95 -7.99
CA ILE A 43 0.65 -2.65 -8.97
C ILE A 43 1.30 -3.97 -9.40
N GLY A 44 1.34 -4.22 -10.70
CA GLY A 44 2.14 -5.29 -11.30
C GLY A 44 3.52 -4.75 -11.68
N LEU A 45 4.57 -5.43 -11.21
CA LEU A 45 5.97 -5.13 -11.50
C LEU A 45 6.63 -6.30 -12.22
N LYS A 46 7.17 -6.06 -13.40
CA LYS A 46 8.06 -7.00 -14.09
C LYS A 46 9.50 -6.74 -13.67
N THR A 47 10.14 -7.78 -13.16
CA THR A 47 11.52 -7.77 -12.68
C THR A 47 12.35 -8.79 -13.45
N ALA A 48 13.68 -8.74 -13.31
CA ALA A 48 14.58 -9.75 -13.88
C ALA A 48 14.26 -11.18 -13.40
N LYS A 49 13.60 -11.33 -12.25
CA LYS A 49 13.26 -12.62 -11.63
C LYS A 49 11.81 -13.06 -11.91
N GLY A 50 11.05 -12.30 -12.71
CA GLY A 50 9.64 -12.56 -13.00
C GLY A 50 8.73 -11.40 -12.60
N ILE A 51 7.43 -11.68 -12.58
CA ILE A 51 6.38 -10.68 -12.29
C ILE A 51 6.00 -10.75 -10.80
N LYS A 52 5.83 -9.59 -10.18
CA LYS A 52 5.36 -9.42 -8.80
C LYS A 52 4.13 -8.53 -8.78
N GLN A 53 3.16 -8.84 -7.95
CA GLN A 53 2.01 -7.99 -7.70
C GLN A 53 2.08 -7.48 -6.26
N ILE A 54 1.98 -6.17 -6.08
CA ILE A 54 2.09 -5.51 -4.76
C ILE A 54 0.85 -4.67 -4.48
N LYS A 55 0.50 -4.58 -3.19
CA LYS A 55 -0.58 -3.73 -2.69
C LYS A 55 0.02 -2.44 -2.12
N GLY A 56 -0.10 -1.35 -2.87
CA GLY A 56 0.26 -0.01 -2.42
C GLY A 56 -0.84 0.56 -1.54
N SER A 57 -0.47 1.06 -0.37
CA SER A 57 -1.39 1.83 0.49
C SER A 57 -1.41 3.29 0.01
N LEU A 58 -2.60 3.85 -0.14
CA LEU A 58 -2.76 5.29 -0.36
C LEU A 58 -2.95 5.93 1.02
N SER A 59 -2.15 6.95 1.33
CA SER A 59 -2.21 7.70 2.59
C SER A 59 -2.98 9.01 2.41
#